data_AF-A0A7C2VKK3-F1
#
_entry.id   AF-A0A7C2VKK3-F1
#
_cell.length_a   1.000
_cell.length_b   1.000
_cell.length_c   1.000
_cell.angle_alpha   90.00
_cell.angle_beta   90.00
_cell.angle_gamma   90.00
#
_symmetry.space_group_name_H-M   'P 1'
#
loop_
_entity.id
_entity.type
_entity.pdbx_description
1 polymer ?
#
loop_
_entity_poly.entity_id
_entity_poly.type
_entity_poly.pdbx_seq_one_letter_code
_entity_poly.pdbx_strand_id
1 'polypeptide(L)'
;AMRAAETGHLVFGTMHSANAPQSVQRLLDLFPQSERGLIRQALSLAIKAIVSQVLLPSIDEGVDRVPAVEILIANSTVRKLISEEREVDLTSIIRSCQNEGMQDFTSNLCELVKKGSIEPKEAYRYAPNIEELKMALKGIRTSTSGIL
;
A
#
# COMPACT_ATOMS: atom_id res chain seq x y z
N ALA A 1 -3.86 -2.82 21.03
CA ALA A 1 -3.43 -3.38 19.74
C ALA A 1 -1.92 -3.68 19.71
N MET A 2 -1.03 -2.68 19.66
CA MET A 2 0.42 -2.92 19.52
C MET A 2 1.05 -3.84 20.59
N ARG A 3 0.79 -3.58 21.88
CA ARG A 3 1.28 -4.45 22.98
C ARG A 3 0.85 -5.92 22.85
N ALA A 4 -0.35 -6.17 22.33
CA ALA A 4 -0.82 -7.53 22.10
C ALA A 4 -0.06 -8.18 20.93
N ALA A 5 0.22 -7.42 19.87
CA ALA A 5 1.04 -7.88 18.74
C ALA A 5 2.49 -8.18 19.16
N GLU A 6 3.08 -7.35 20.03
CA GLU A 6 4.42 -7.56 20.59
C GLU A 6 4.51 -8.83 21.46
N THR A 7 3.40 -9.21 22.12
CA THR A 7 3.32 -10.39 22.98
C THR A 7 2.88 -11.66 22.25
N GLY A 8 2.86 -11.63 20.91
CA GLY A 8 2.63 -12.82 20.07
C GLY A 8 1.19 -13.03 19.59
N HIS A 9 0.27 -12.09 19.86
CA HIS A 9 -1.09 -12.19 19.34
C HIS A 9 -1.17 -11.68 17.89
N LEU A 10 -1.96 -12.34 17.05
CA LEU A 10 -2.33 -11.77 15.76
C LEU A 10 -3.43 -10.73 15.97
N VAL A 11 -3.12 -9.48 15.65
CA VAL A 11 -4.03 -8.34 15.84
C VAL A 11 -4.40 -7.75 14.50
N PHE A 12 -5.70 -7.60 14.26
CA PHE A 12 -6.24 -6.85 13.13
C PHE A 12 -6.67 -5.46 13.60
N GLY A 13 -6.40 -4.46 12.78
CA GLY A 13 -6.80 -3.08 13.01
C GLY A 13 -7.12 -2.40 11.70
N THR A 14 -7.93 -1.35 11.76
CA THR A 14 -8.34 -0.56 10.59
C THR A 14 -8.03 0.90 10.81
N MET A 15 -7.62 1.59 9.76
CA MET A 15 -7.35 3.03 9.79
C MET A 15 -7.82 3.66 8.48
N HIS A 16 -8.22 4.93 8.55
CA HIS A 16 -8.49 5.72 7.36
C HIS A 16 -7.18 6.31 6.80
N SER A 17 -6.66 5.67 5.75
CA SER A 17 -5.44 6.04 5.04
C SER A 17 -5.59 5.73 3.55
N ALA A 18 -4.92 6.51 2.71
CA ALA A 18 -4.98 6.35 1.26
C ALA A 18 -4.09 5.19 0.78
N ASN A 19 -2.97 4.93 1.46
CA ASN A 19 -1.98 3.91 1.09
C ASN A 19 -1.17 3.44 2.31
N ALA A 20 -0.31 2.44 2.11
CA ALA A 20 0.50 1.84 3.15
C ALA A 20 1.52 2.82 3.79
N PRO A 21 2.29 3.63 3.04
CA PRO A 21 3.15 4.67 3.61
C PRO A 21 2.40 5.62 4.56
N GLN A 22 1.25 6.14 4.12
CA GLN A 22 0.44 7.07 4.91
C GLN A 22 -0.17 6.39 6.13
N SER A 23 -0.48 5.08 6.05
CA SER A 23 -0.97 4.31 7.19
C SER A 23 0.07 4.26 8.32
N VAL A 24 1.34 4.05 7.98
CA VAL A 24 2.44 4.06 8.96
C VAL A 24 2.57 5.44 9.61
N GLN A 25 2.62 6.50 8.79
CA GLN A 25 2.72 7.88 9.28
C GLN A 25 1.56 8.23 10.22
N ARG A 26 0.32 7.96 9.81
CA ARG A 26 -0.86 8.24 10.62
C ARG A 26 -0.88 7.48 11.94
N LEU A 27 -0.37 6.24 11.95
CA LEU A 27 -0.27 5.48 13.18
C LEU A 27 0.76 6.09 14.14
N LEU A 28 1.90 6.56 13.64
CA LEU A 28 2.89 7.26 14.44
C LEU A 28 2.39 8.62 14.93
N ASP A 29 1.54 9.30 14.14
CA ASP A 29 0.94 10.58 14.50
C ASP A 29 -0.03 10.50 15.69
N LEU A 30 -0.51 9.31 16.05
CA LEU A 30 -1.33 9.09 17.24
C LEU A 30 -0.55 9.25 18.56
N PHE A 31 0.77 9.37 18.49
CA PHE A 31 1.64 9.42 19.65
C PHE A 31 2.42 10.73 19.77
N PRO A 32 2.76 11.15 21.00
CA PRO A 32 3.60 12.32 21.24
C PRO A 32 4.95 12.22 20.52
N GLN A 33 5.45 13.34 20.00
CA GLN A 33 6.72 13.39 19.24
C GLN A 33 7.89 12.74 19.99
N SER A 34 7.96 12.91 21.31
CA SER A 34 9.00 12.32 22.17
C SER A 34 9.00 10.79 22.19
N GLU A 35 7.86 10.16 21.92
CA GLU A 35 7.69 8.70 21.96
C GLU A 35 7.78 8.06 20.57
N ARG A 36 7.65 8.85 19.49
CA ARG A 36 7.55 8.34 18.12
C ARG A 36 8.74 7.48 17.71
N GLY A 37 9.95 7.82 18.12
CA GLY A 37 11.14 7.02 17.84
C GLY A 37 11.04 5.59 18.40
N LEU A 38 10.64 5.45 19.66
CA LEU A 38 10.47 4.13 20.30
C LEU A 38 9.32 3.35 19.66
N ILE A 39 8.20 4.02 19.42
CA ILE A 39 7.01 3.42 18.83
C ILE A 39 7.26 2.97 17.39
N ARG A 40 8.03 3.74 16.63
CA ARG A 40 8.49 3.40 15.27
C ARG A 40 9.29 2.10 15.27
N GLN A 41 10.20 1.94 16.23
CA GLN A 41 10.97 0.70 16.36
C GLN A 41 10.08 -0.50 16.72
N ALA A 42 9.18 -0.33 17.68
CA ALA A 42 8.22 -1.39 18.03
C ALA A 42 7.31 -1.76 16.84
N LEU A 43 6.81 -0.75 16.13
CA LEU A 43 5.94 -0.90 14.97
C LEU A 43 6.63 -1.65 13.82
N SER A 44 7.89 -1.31 13.54
CA SER A 44 8.67 -1.98 12.48
C SER A 44 8.80 -3.48 12.74
N LEU A 45 8.81 -3.92 14.00
CA LEU A 45 8.86 -5.33 14.37
C LEU A 45 7.46 -5.97 14.43
N ALA A 46 6.46 -5.24 14.90
CA ALA A 46 5.11 -5.76 15.09
C ALA A 46 4.30 -5.88 13.79
N ILE A 47 4.45 -4.95 12.83
CA ILE A 47 3.68 -4.99 11.57
C ILE A 47 3.96 -6.29 10.80
N LYS A 48 2.89 -6.87 10.26
CA LYS A 48 2.94 -8.02 9.35
C LYS A 48 2.59 -7.63 7.92
N ALA A 49 1.49 -6.92 7.73
CA ALA A 49 1.08 -6.40 6.44
C ALA A 49 0.19 -5.16 6.63
N ILE A 50 0.10 -4.36 5.58
CA ILE A 50 -0.88 -3.28 5.43
C ILE A 50 -1.61 -3.50 4.11
N VAL A 51 -2.93 -3.49 4.17
CA VAL A 51 -3.80 -3.59 3.00
C VAL A 51 -4.60 -2.30 2.90
N SER A 52 -4.35 -1.52 1.85
CA SER A 52 -5.09 -0.30 1.56
C SER A 52 -6.07 -0.59 0.42
N GLN A 53 -7.31 -0.13 0.56
CA GLN A 53 -8.39 -0.47 -0.38
C GLN A 53 -9.23 0.74 -0.75
N VAL A 54 -9.65 0.79 -2.00
CA VAL A 54 -10.64 1.75 -2.52
C VAL A 54 -11.65 1.00 -3.35
N LEU A 55 -12.95 1.24 -3.11
CA LEU A 55 -14.01 0.61 -3.88
C LEU A 55 -14.37 1.45 -5.10
N LEU A 56 -14.30 0.84 -6.28
CA LEU A 56 -14.62 1.48 -7.56
C LEU A 56 -15.96 0.96 -8.09
N PRO A 57 -16.70 1.78 -8.85
CA PRO A 57 -17.85 1.31 -9.61
C PRO A 57 -17.41 0.19 -10.56
N SER A 58 -18.11 -0.94 -10.50
CA SER A 58 -17.85 -2.10 -11.35
C SER A 58 -18.70 -2.02 -12.63
N ILE A 59 -18.21 -2.64 -13.70
CA ILE A 59 -18.98 -2.85 -14.94
C ILE A 59 -19.43 -4.31 -15.12
N ASP A 60 -19.00 -5.21 -14.23
CA ASP A 60 -19.44 -6.60 -14.21
C ASP A 60 -20.92 -6.70 -13.77
N GLU A 61 -21.71 -7.50 -14.49
CA GLU A 61 -23.14 -7.67 -14.21
C GLU A 61 -23.37 -8.27 -12.82
N GLY A 62 -24.26 -7.65 -12.03
CA GLY A 62 -24.57 -8.09 -10.66
C GLY A 62 -23.50 -7.74 -9.61
N VAL A 63 -22.43 -7.03 -9.98
CA VAL A 63 -21.39 -6.55 -9.06
C VAL A 63 -21.37 -5.02 -9.07
N ASP A 64 -21.82 -4.39 -7.98
CA ASP A 64 -21.89 -2.93 -7.91
C ASP A 64 -20.50 -2.28 -7.79
N ARG A 65 -19.61 -2.89 -7.00
CA ARG A 65 -18.26 -2.36 -6.73
C ARG A 65 -17.20 -3.43 -6.66
N VAL A 66 -16.00 -3.08 -7.11
CA VAL A 66 -14.80 -3.91 -7.04
C VAL A 66 -13.70 -3.17 -6.27
N PRO A 67 -12.92 -3.84 -5.40
CA PRO A 67 -11.83 -3.19 -4.70
C PRO A 67 -10.59 -3.07 -5.59
N ALA A 68 -10.03 -1.86 -5.70
CA ALA A 68 -8.61 -1.71 -5.98
C ALA A 68 -7.84 -1.80 -4.67
N VAL A 69 -6.75 -2.58 -4.67
CA VAL A 69 -6.00 -2.93 -3.46
C VAL A 69 -4.52 -2.65 -3.64
N GLU A 70 -3.92 -2.05 -2.63
CA GLU A 70 -2.48 -2.02 -2.41
C GLU A 70 -2.13 -2.89 -1.20
N ILE A 71 -1.10 -3.72 -1.34
CA ILE A 71 -0.64 -4.67 -0.34
C ILE A 71 0.85 -4.42 -0.07
N LEU A 72 1.16 -4.09 1.17
CA LEU A 72 2.53 -4.06 1.70
C LEU A 72 2.71 -5.20 2.69
N ILE A 73 3.78 -5.98 2.51
CA ILE A 73 4.17 -7.06 3.43
C ILE A 73 5.46 -6.62 4.13
N ALA A 74 5.52 -6.77 5.46
CA ALA A 74 6.66 -6.31 6.25
C ALA A 74 7.84 -7.31 6.17
N ASN A 75 8.54 -7.31 5.04
CA ASN A 75 9.83 -7.97 4.86
C ASN A 75 10.97 -7.16 5.52
N SER A 76 12.21 -7.68 5.50
CA SER A 76 13.37 -7.03 6.15
C SER A 76 13.59 -5.59 5.67
N THR A 77 13.46 -5.34 4.37
CA THR A 77 13.63 -4.00 3.78
C THR A 77 12.55 -3.03 4.25
N VAL A 78 11.28 -3.43 4.23
CA VAL A 78 10.17 -2.61 4.73
C VAL A 78 10.36 -2.25 6.20
N ARG A 79 10.76 -3.22 7.03
CA ARG A 79 11.01 -2.98 8.46
C ARG A 79 12.14 -1.98 8.66
N LYS A 80 13.22 -2.11 7.90
CA LYS A 80 14.35 -1.17 7.91
C LYS A 80 13.88 0.24 7.56
N LEU A 81 13.16 0.40 6.44
CA LEU A 81 12.68 1.72 6.02
C LEU A 81 11.75 2.37 7.05
N ILE A 82 10.86 1.60 7.68
CA ILE A 82 10.01 2.12 8.77
C ILE A 82 10.88 2.55 9.96
N SER A 83 11.89 1.77 10.35
CA SER A 83 12.77 2.11 11.46
C SER A 83 13.64 3.36 11.21
N GLU A 84 13.94 3.65 9.94
CA GLU A 84 14.77 4.77 9.48
C GLU A 84 13.96 6.02 9.08
N GLU A 85 12.64 6.04 9.30
CA GLU A 85 11.77 7.17 8.92
C GLU A 85 11.74 7.43 7.40
N ARG A 86 11.79 6.35 6.62
CA ARG A 86 11.81 6.38 5.16
C ARG A 86 10.52 5.82 4.56
N GLU A 87 9.37 6.17 5.15
CA GLU A 87 8.05 5.68 4.69
C GLU A 87 7.77 6.00 3.22
N VAL A 88 8.28 7.13 2.72
CA VAL A 88 8.10 7.57 1.33
C VAL A 88 8.66 6.54 0.33
N ASP A 89 9.71 5.81 0.71
CA ASP A 89 10.39 4.84 -0.13
C ASP A 89 9.62 3.50 -0.20
N LEU A 90 8.70 3.25 0.74
CA LEU A 90 7.90 2.01 0.78
C LEU A 90 7.12 1.79 -0.52
N THR A 91 6.67 2.86 -1.17
CA THR A 91 5.97 2.77 -2.47
C THR A 91 6.81 2.09 -3.53
N SER A 92 8.12 2.36 -3.56
CA SER A 92 9.04 1.73 -4.51
C SER A 92 9.29 0.27 -4.17
N ILE A 93 9.37 -0.08 -2.89
CA ILE A 93 9.52 -1.45 -2.41
C ILE A 93 8.29 -2.30 -2.73
N ILE A 94 7.07 -1.77 -2.54
CA ILE A 94 5.82 -2.47 -2.91
C ILE A 94 5.85 -2.86 -4.39
N ARG A 95 6.34 -1.97 -5.26
CA ARG A 95 6.43 -2.20 -6.70
C ARG A 95 7.50 -3.22 -7.09
N SER A 96 8.64 -3.24 -6.40
CA SER A 96 9.74 -4.15 -6.73
C SER A 96 9.55 -5.55 -6.16
N CYS A 97 8.84 -5.70 -5.04
CA CYS A 97 8.60 -6.97 -4.35
C CYS A 97 7.27 -7.65 -4.72
N GLN A 98 6.79 -7.52 -5.97
CA GLN A 98 5.56 -8.20 -6.43
C GLN A 98 5.63 -9.73 -6.28
N ASN A 99 6.83 -10.31 -6.45
CA ASN A 99 7.10 -11.73 -6.26
C ASN A 99 6.94 -12.20 -4.80
N GLU A 100 6.99 -11.29 -3.83
CA GLU A 100 6.72 -11.57 -2.41
C GLU A 100 5.23 -11.44 -2.07
N GLY A 101 4.37 -11.16 -3.05
CA GLY A 101 2.93 -10.94 -2.87
C GLY A 101 2.55 -9.49 -2.57
N MET A 102 3.48 -8.55 -2.74
CA MET A 102 3.14 -7.12 -2.67
C MET A 102 2.42 -6.67 -3.96
N GLN A 103 1.61 -5.63 -3.82
CA GLN A 103 0.79 -5.12 -4.92
C GLN A 103 0.70 -3.60 -4.78
N ASP A 104 1.09 -2.84 -5.79
CA ASP A 104 0.83 -1.40 -5.82
C ASP A 104 -0.52 -1.08 -6.48
N PHE A 105 -1.11 0.05 -6.09
CA PHE A 105 -2.41 0.51 -6.61
C PHE A 105 -2.43 0.64 -8.13
N THR A 106 -1.37 1.21 -8.74
CA THR A 106 -1.34 1.46 -10.19
C THR A 106 -1.38 0.14 -10.96
N SER A 107 -0.60 -0.85 -10.52
CA SER A 107 -0.63 -2.19 -11.11
C SER A 107 -2.00 -2.85 -10.95
N ASN A 108 -2.64 -2.75 -9.78
CA ASN A 108 -3.95 -3.38 -9.55
C ASN A 108 -5.08 -2.71 -10.36
N LEU A 109 -5.08 -1.37 -10.45
CA LEU A 109 -6.00 -0.63 -11.33
C LEU A 109 -5.81 -1.01 -12.80
N CYS A 110 -4.57 -1.16 -13.26
CA CYS A 110 -4.25 -1.61 -14.61
C CYS A 110 -4.81 -3.01 -14.88
N GLU A 111 -4.70 -3.93 -13.93
CA GLU A 111 -5.31 -5.26 -14.03
C GLU A 111 -6.84 -5.22 -14.08
N LEU A 112 -7.49 -4.44 -13.21
CA LEU A 112 -8.95 -4.32 -13.18
C LEU A 112 -9.49 -3.78 -14.51
N VAL A 113 -8.82 -2.80 -15.11
CA VAL A 113 -9.16 -2.28 -16.44
C VAL A 113 -8.96 -3.36 -17.52
N LYS A 114 -7.83 -4.07 -17.50
CA LYS A 114 -7.51 -5.11 -18.49
C LYS A 114 -8.45 -6.32 -18.42
N LYS A 115 -8.92 -6.65 -17.20
CA LYS A 115 -9.94 -7.69 -16.97
C LYS A 115 -11.33 -7.25 -17.38
N GLY A 116 -11.55 -5.95 -17.61
CA GLY A 116 -12.85 -5.40 -17.93
C GLY A 116 -13.78 -5.32 -16.72
N SER A 117 -13.25 -5.22 -15.49
CA SER A 117 -14.07 -5.05 -14.28
C SER A 117 -14.38 -3.59 -13.96
N ILE A 118 -13.61 -2.64 -14.50
CA ILE A 118 -13.85 -1.20 -14.36
C ILE A 118 -13.59 -0.47 -15.68
N GLU A 119 -14.23 0.70 -15.87
CA GLU A 119 -13.89 1.58 -16.98
C GLU A 119 -12.53 2.27 -16.77
N PRO A 120 -11.73 2.49 -17.83
CA PRO A 120 -10.47 3.25 -17.74
C PRO A 120 -10.65 4.65 -17.13
N LYS A 121 -11.78 5.31 -17.43
CA LYS A 121 -12.08 6.65 -16.89
C LYS A 121 -12.19 6.63 -15.37
N GLU A 122 -12.78 5.58 -14.80
CA GLU A 122 -12.90 5.44 -13.35
C GLU A 122 -11.54 5.15 -12.75
N ALA A 123 -10.74 4.27 -13.38
CA ALA A 123 -9.38 3.99 -12.91
C ALA A 123 -8.52 5.26 -12.80
N TYR A 124 -8.64 6.21 -13.75
CA TYR A 124 -7.91 7.49 -13.69
C TYR A 124 -8.31 8.37 -12.50
N ARG A 125 -9.56 8.32 -12.04
CA ARG A 125 -10.03 9.14 -10.91
C ARG A 125 -9.42 8.70 -9.58
N TYR A 126 -9.02 7.44 -9.48
CA TYR A 126 -8.48 6.83 -8.26
C TYR A 126 -6.98 6.54 -8.35
N ALA A 127 -6.34 6.79 -9.50
CA ALA A 127 -4.93 6.54 -9.69
C ALA A 127 -4.08 7.50 -8.84
N PRO A 128 -3.09 6.99 -8.07
CA PRO A 128 -2.11 7.86 -7.40
C PRO A 128 -1.32 8.73 -8.37
N ASN A 129 -1.07 8.20 -9.58
CA ASN A 129 -0.48 8.92 -10.70
C ASN A 129 -1.16 8.51 -12.01
N ILE A 130 -1.92 9.44 -12.59
CA ILE A 130 -2.69 9.21 -13.83
C ILE A 130 -1.78 8.92 -15.02
N GLU A 131 -0.67 9.63 -15.16
CA GLU A 131 0.24 9.45 -16.30
C GLU A 131 0.94 8.09 -16.24
N GLU A 132 1.34 7.67 -15.05
CA GLU A 132 1.90 6.33 -14.83
C GLU A 132 0.88 5.23 -15.18
N LEU A 133 -0.38 5.38 -14.76
CA LEU A 133 -1.43 4.42 -15.11
C LEU A 133 -1.67 4.37 -16.63
N LYS A 134 -1.70 5.53 -17.32
CA LYS A 134 -1.83 5.59 -18.78
C LYS A 134 -0.67 4.86 -19.47
N MET A 135 0.56 5.02 -18.98
CA MET A 135 1.73 4.30 -19.49
C MET A 135 1.59 2.79 -19.26
N ALA A 136 1.20 2.38 -18.04
CA ALA A 136 1.02 0.98 -17.68
C ALA A 136 -0.08 0.28 -18.51
N LEU A 137 -1.17 0.99 -18.83
CA LEU A 137 -2.24 0.48 -19.70
C LEU A 137 -1.76 0.28 -21.15
N LYS A 138 -0.81 1.10 -21.61
CA LYS A 138 -0.12 0.93 -22.91
C LYS A 138 0.98 -0.14 -22.88
N GLY A 139 1.18 -0.82 -21.74
CA GLY A 139 2.22 -1.83 -21.57
C GLY A 139 3.60 -1.27 -21.24
N ILE A 140 3.73 0.04 -21.02
CA ILE A 140 4.99 0.69 -20.65
C ILE A 140 5.09 0.69 -19.12
N ARG A 141 6.08 -0.02 -18.58
CA ARG A 141 6.40 0.04 -17.14
C ARG A 141 7.50 1.06 -16.93
N THR A 142 7.20 2.13 -16.19
CA THR A 142 8.22 3.05 -15.72
C THR A 142 9.06 2.36 -14.64
N SER A 143 10.27 1.96 -14.99
CA SER A 143 11.26 1.55 -13.98
C SER A 143 11.66 2.79 -13.19
N THR A 144 11.28 2.88 -11.92
CA THR A 144 12.00 3.73 -10.97
C THR A 144 13.39 3.10 -10.81
N SER A 145 14.31 3.53 -11.67
CA SER A 145 15.71 3.16 -11.58
C SER A 145 16.28 3.77 -10.30
N GLY A 146 16.75 2.92 -9.39
CA GLY A 146 17.67 3.27 -8.31
C GLY A 146 17.03 3.70 -7.00
N ILE A 147 16.76 2.73 -6.12
CA ILE A 147 17.19 2.78 -4.71
C ILE A 147 17.52 1.32 -4.31
N LEU A 148 18.78 0.94 -4.50
CA LEU A 148 19.45 -0.12 -3.74
C LEU A 148 20.60 0.54 -3.00
#